data_AF-A0AAV9XR69-F1
#
_entry.id   AF-A0AAV9XR69-F1
#
_cell.length_a   1.000
_cell.length_b   1.000
_cell.length_c   1.000
_cell.angle_alpha   90.00
_cell.angle_beta   90.00
_cell.angle_gamma   90.00
#
_symmetry.space_group_name_H-M   'P 1'
#
loop_
_entity.id
_entity.type
_entity.pdbx_description
1 polymer ?
#
loop_
_entity_poly.entity_id
_entity_poly.type
_entity_poly.pdbx_seq_one_letter_code
_entity_poly.pdbx_strand_id
1 'polypeptide(L)'
;MDKQHPVNKSSSATKDNPQHPKNQKIGYGEIPEEQPKGKPDEDQGDNHDEKPYEELDGKQSERQEEESELQDRRKNPTPKPGWTILDPKKYLERKGTYKPVFPRPGHFERCKKRIRGSYKGILLFDTYHALYVWENAYFPTFYIPRRHFFEPFPLLRSRDKPRFDERLVPFLLGHNLATVVELDWELVLKNEVVTKVMCIVEGRLEGYVRVFFKHLEWKEEDDQIVSYPKDPYKRIDVHNSIRTIQIQIGYTTLQSDQVVVLLQNGYPPRFYFTMDIFKLKKGARKGPSLVTHKSGKKAVCPYKGEAEYFNLEIEGKVWVNIGWCYTNPNPEVFLIKDRYCFSNRQIISLKIEGALQVQEPIPVDYEMTPEELTLFTYEC
;
A
#
# COMPACT_ATOMS: atom_id res chain seq x y z
N MET A 1 -67.03 -44.21 16.70
CA MET A 1 -66.43 -43.54 17.86
C MET A 1 -65.22 -42.77 17.33
N ASP A 2 -65.41 -41.72 16.53
CA ASP A 2 -65.80 -40.34 16.90
C ASP A 2 -64.85 -39.78 17.98
N LYS A 3 -64.08 -38.69 17.82
CA LYS A 3 -64.27 -37.44 17.06
C LYS A 3 -62.90 -36.82 16.68
N GLN A 4 -62.70 -36.40 15.42
CA GLN A 4 -62.72 -35.02 14.88
C GLN A 4 -61.41 -34.20 15.00
N HIS A 5 -60.83 -33.89 13.83
CA HIS A 5 -60.15 -32.62 13.53
C HIS A 5 -61.16 -31.47 13.39
N PRO A 6 -60.70 -30.21 13.49
CA PRO A 6 -60.59 -29.33 12.29
C PRO A 6 -59.23 -28.58 12.28
N VAL A 7 -58.58 -28.17 11.18
CA VAL A 7 -58.89 -27.51 9.89
C VAL A 7 -59.32 -26.02 9.98
N ASN A 8 -58.37 -25.16 9.56
CA ASN A 8 -58.41 -23.87 8.83
C ASN A 8 -59.35 -22.71 9.24
N LYS A 9 -58.76 -21.49 9.24
CA LYS A 9 -59.00 -20.34 8.31
C LYS A 9 -58.47 -19.04 8.96
N SER A 10 -57.44 -18.40 8.40
CA SER A 10 -57.47 -17.34 7.37
C SER A 10 -58.08 -16.00 7.81
N SER A 11 -57.28 -14.93 7.67
CA SER A 11 -57.60 -13.60 7.08
C SER A 11 -56.98 -12.47 7.92
N SER A 12 -56.03 -11.72 7.34
CA SER A 12 -56.16 -10.29 6.94
C SER A 12 -56.48 -9.33 8.08
N ALA A 13 -55.99 -8.10 8.19
CA ALA A 13 -55.09 -7.22 7.45
C ALA A 13 -55.33 -5.85 8.11
N THR A 14 -54.28 -5.08 8.43
CA THR A 14 -54.26 -3.59 8.55
C THR A 14 -52.82 -3.23 8.93
N LYS A 15 -51.97 -2.85 7.98
CA LYS A 15 -51.72 -1.46 7.55
C LYS A 15 -51.76 -0.49 8.73
N ASP A 16 -50.60 -0.07 9.19
CA ASP A 16 -50.35 1.35 9.43
C ASP A 16 -48.86 1.68 9.29
N ASN A 17 -48.65 2.83 8.64
CA ASN A 17 -47.42 3.36 8.08
C ASN A 17 -47.13 4.67 8.82
N PRO A 18 -45.94 4.90 9.39
CA PRO A 18 -45.55 6.26 9.75
C PRO A 18 -44.63 6.84 8.67
N GLN A 19 -45.11 7.94 8.12
CA GLN A 19 -44.56 8.74 7.04
C GLN A 19 -43.20 9.36 7.39
N HIS A 20 -42.41 9.58 6.33
CA HIS A 20 -41.31 10.55 6.25
C HIS A 20 -41.65 11.90 6.91
N PRO A 21 -40.69 12.54 7.60
CA PRO A 21 -40.65 13.99 7.68
C PRO A 21 -39.87 14.56 6.49
N LYS A 22 -40.57 15.33 5.64
CA LYS A 22 -39.98 16.31 4.73
C LYS A 22 -39.66 17.60 5.50
N ASN A 23 -38.52 18.19 5.15
CA ASN A 23 -38.20 19.64 5.16
C ASN A 23 -38.64 20.50 6.36
N GLN A 24 -37.66 20.90 7.16
CA GLN A 24 -37.64 22.24 7.75
C GLN A 24 -36.57 23.09 7.05
N LYS A 25 -37.06 24.03 6.24
CA LYS A 25 -36.34 25.26 5.88
C LYS A 25 -36.30 26.14 7.14
N ILE A 26 -35.12 26.66 7.47
CA ILE A 26 -35.03 27.91 8.25
C ILE A 26 -34.37 28.90 7.30
N GLY A 27 -35.09 29.97 6.99
CA GLY A 27 -34.62 31.07 6.16
C GLY A 27 -34.46 32.35 6.97
N TYR A 28 -33.66 33.23 6.39
CA TYR A 28 -33.66 34.69 6.48
C TYR A 28 -33.05 35.34 7.73
N GLY A 29 -31.80 35.76 7.56
CA GLY A 29 -31.30 37.06 8.04
C GLY A 29 -30.69 37.78 6.84
N GLU A 30 -31.39 38.79 6.34
CA GLU A 30 -31.07 39.63 5.19
C GLU A 30 -30.26 40.88 5.61
N ILE A 31 -29.26 41.24 4.78
CA ILE A 31 -28.90 42.62 4.31
C ILE A 31 -28.09 43.51 5.29
N PRO A 32 -27.16 44.40 4.83
CA PRO A 32 -27.02 44.93 3.46
C PRO A 32 -25.67 44.86 2.75
N GLU A 33 -25.83 44.85 1.43
CA GLU A 33 -24.91 45.34 0.40
C GLU A 33 -24.58 46.83 0.59
N GLU A 34 -23.31 47.20 0.39
CA GLU A 34 -22.92 48.56 0.01
C GLU A 34 -22.13 48.52 -1.31
N GLN A 35 -22.70 49.11 -2.36
CA GLN A 35 -21.98 49.74 -3.46
C GLN A 35 -22.75 51.04 -3.87
N PRO A 36 -22.24 51.90 -4.76
CA PRO A 36 -21.19 52.88 -4.51
C PRO A 36 -21.68 54.31 -4.85
N LYS A 37 -21.19 55.35 -4.17
CA LYS A 37 -21.37 56.77 -4.53
C LYS A 37 -20.15 57.53 -4.00
N GLY A 38 -19.46 58.44 -4.67
CA GLY A 38 -19.52 59.01 -6.02
C GLY A 38 -18.26 59.87 -6.22
N LYS A 39 -17.96 60.25 -7.46
CA LYS A 39 -17.24 61.50 -7.81
C LYS A 39 -18.31 62.61 -7.99
N PRO A 40 -18.03 63.94 -7.94
CA PRO A 40 -16.83 64.67 -8.38
C PRO A 40 -16.30 65.65 -7.31
N ASP A 41 -15.13 66.28 -7.43
CA ASP A 41 -15.00 67.58 -8.09
C ASP A 41 -13.54 67.91 -8.47
N GLU A 42 -13.44 68.65 -9.57
CA GLU A 42 -12.27 69.37 -10.06
C GLU A 42 -12.02 70.61 -9.19
N ASP A 43 -10.76 70.89 -8.83
CA ASP A 43 -10.30 72.28 -8.77
C ASP A 43 -8.78 72.38 -9.00
N GLN A 44 -8.39 73.58 -9.36
CA GLN A 44 -7.38 73.96 -10.34
C GLN A 44 -5.93 73.97 -9.86
N GLY A 45 -5.05 74.21 -10.81
CA GLY A 45 -3.59 74.06 -10.71
C GLY A 45 -2.90 75.08 -9.80
N ASP A 46 -1.63 74.79 -9.52
CA ASP A 46 -0.61 75.82 -9.62
C ASP A 46 0.75 75.23 -10.00
N ASN A 47 1.44 75.96 -10.88
CA ASN A 47 2.81 75.69 -11.32
C ASN A 47 3.79 75.93 -10.16
N HIS A 48 4.84 75.11 -10.03
CA HIS A 48 6.22 75.54 -10.24
C HIS A 48 7.26 74.50 -9.79
N ASP A 49 8.36 74.51 -10.54
CA ASP A 49 9.74 74.12 -10.19
C ASP A 49 10.21 72.69 -10.49
N GLU A 50 10.80 72.57 -11.68
CA GLU A 50 11.83 71.58 -11.99
C GLU A 50 13.04 71.75 -11.06
N LYS A 51 13.43 70.65 -10.39
CA LYS A 51 14.76 70.47 -9.77
C LYS A 51 15.27 69.04 -10.03
N PRO A 52 16.61 68.84 -10.02
CA PRO A 52 17.32 67.95 -10.93
C PRO A 52 17.36 66.47 -10.50
N TYR A 53 17.60 65.62 -11.50
CA TYR A 53 17.84 64.18 -11.39
C TYR A 53 19.04 63.85 -10.48
N GLU A 54 18.79 63.45 -9.24
CA GLU A 54 19.70 62.65 -8.41
C GLU A 54 18.89 61.72 -7.51
N GLU A 55 18.56 60.51 -7.97
CA GLU A 55 18.11 59.38 -7.12
C GLU A 55 18.03 58.06 -7.92
N LEU A 56 19.18 57.47 -8.26
CA LEU A 56 19.23 56.12 -8.85
C LEU A 56 20.14 55.11 -8.11
N ASP A 57 20.91 55.53 -7.10
CA ASP A 57 21.79 54.62 -6.35
C ASP A 57 21.12 53.99 -5.10
N GLY A 58 20.18 54.68 -4.44
CA GLY A 58 19.50 54.17 -3.23
C GLY A 58 18.60 52.95 -3.49
N LYS A 59 17.91 52.92 -4.65
CA LYS A 59 16.98 51.83 -5.00
C LYS A 59 17.66 50.53 -5.44
N GLN A 60 18.94 50.57 -5.82
CA GLN A 60 19.73 49.36 -6.10
C GLN A 60 20.28 48.76 -4.81
N SER A 61 20.71 49.59 -3.87
CA SER A 61 21.17 49.18 -2.54
C SER A 61 20.07 48.47 -1.75
N GLU A 62 18.88 49.06 -1.65
CA GLU A 62 17.73 48.48 -0.94
C GLU A 62 17.28 47.15 -1.57
N ARG A 63 17.34 47.04 -2.91
CA ARG A 63 16.96 45.82 -3.63
C ARG A 63 17.98 44.70 -3.45
N GLN A 64 19.26 45.04 -3.31
CA GLN A 64 20.34 44.08 -2.99
C GLN A 64 20.27 43.62 -1.52
N GLU A 65 19.91 44.52 -0.60
CA GLU A 65 19.67 44.17 0.80
C GLU A 65 18.42 43.28 0.96
N GLU A 66 17.32 43.59 0.28
CA GLU A 66 16.12 42.74 0.26
C GLU A 66 16.40 41.36 -0.35
N GLU A 67 17.18 41.28 -1.45
CA GLU A 67 17.59 39.99 -2.03
C GLU A 67 18.53 39.21 -1.10
N SER A 68 19.44 39.89 -0.40
CA SER A 68 20.32 39.30 0.62
C SER A 68 19.52 38.74 1.80
N GLU A 69 18.56 39.51 2.33
CA GLU A 69 17.68 39.07 3.41
C GLU A 69 16.75 37.92 2.98
N LEU A 70 16.24 37.95 1.75
CA LEU A 70 15.46 36.85 1.18
C LEU A 70 16.32 35.59 0.97
N GLN A 71 17.58 35.74 0.57
CA GLN A 71 18.52 34.62 0.50
C GLN A 71 18.88 34.08 1.88
N ASP A 72 19.01 34.93 2.89
CA ASP A 72 19.33 34.51 4.26
C ASP A 72 18.13 33.83 4.94
N ARG A 73 16.90 34.34 4.72
CA ARG A 73 15.65 33.67 5.13
C ARG A 73 15.43 32.33 4.41
N ARG A 74 15.92 32.18 3.17
CA ARG A 74 15.92 30.89 2.44
C ARG A 74 16.95 29.91 3.00
N LYS A 75 18.09 30.40 3.51
CA LYS A 75 19.16 29.59 4.11
C LYS A 75 18.81 29.19 5.56
N ASN A 76 18.16 30.07 6.31
CA ASN A 76 17.76 29.90 7.70
C ASN A 76 16.26 30.26 7.88
N PRO A 77 15.34 29.33 7.58
CA PRO A 77 13.91 29.59 7.74
C PRO A 77 13.58 29.73 9.23
N THR A 78 13.30 30.96 9.67
CA THR A 78 12.69 31.20 10.97
C THR A 78 11.24 30.71 10.95
N PRO A 79 10.81 29.92 11.94
CA PRO A 79 9.45 29.39 11.99
C PRO A 79 8.46 30.55 12.12
N LYS A 80 7.33 30.47 11.40
CA LYS A 80 6.23 31.41 11.60
C LYS A 80 5.83 31.41 13.09
N PRO A 81 5.49 32.55 13.70
CA PRO A 81 5.00 32.60 15.08
C PRO A 81 3.81 31.64 15.24
N GLY A 82 3.90 30.69 16.16
CA GLY A 82 2.91 29.63 16.38
C GLY A 82 3.19 28.29 15.67
N TRP A 83 4.20 28.22 14.80
CA TRP A 83 4.69 26.97 14.22
C TRP A 83 5.90 26.48 15.00
N THR A 84 5.73 25.44 15.80
CA THR A 84 6.88 24.72 16.35
C THR A 84 7.54 23.95 15.21
N ILE A 85 8.84 24.20 14.92
CA ILE A 85 9.62 23.24 14.13
C ILE A 85 9.46 21.90 14.82
N LEU A 86 8.85 20.94 14.14
CA LEU A 86 8.87 19.56 14.58
C LEU A 86 10.33 19.15 14.63
N ASP A 87 10.89 19.01 15.84
CA ASP A 87 12.23 18.47 16.03
C ASP A 87 12.22 17.04 15.49
N PRO A 88 12.88 16.76 14.34
CA PRO A 88 12.87 15.43 13.76
C PRO A 88 13.47 14.40 14.72
N LYS A 89 14.32 14.82 15.68
CA LYS A 89 14.90 13.94 16.71
C LYS A 89 13.90 13.50 17.77
N LYS A 90 12.75 14.17 17.91
CA LYS A 90 11.66 13.77 18.82
C LYS A 90 10.66 12.79 18.18
N TYR A 91 10.58 12.74 16.85
CA TYR A 91 9.62 11.89 16.12
C TYR A 91 10.29 10.74 15.35
N LEU A 92 11.57 10.87 15.04
CA LEU A 92 12.44 9.80 14.60
C LEU A 92 13.40 9.52 15.75
N GLU A 93 13.01 8.61 16.65
CA GLU A 93 14.02 7.97 17.47
C GLU A 93 15.13 7.46 16.54
N ARG A 94 16.40 7.75 16.85
CA ARG A 94 17.54 7.05 16.22
C ARG A 94 17.51 5.52 16.44
N LYS A 95 16.51 5.02 17.17
CA LYS A 95 16.10 3.61 17.29
C LYS A 95 15.08 3.20 16.22
N GLY A 96 15.20 3.71 14.99
CA GLY A 96 14.40 3.32 13.82
C GLY A 96 14.63 1.88 13.33
N THR A 97 15.52 1.11 13.96
CA THR A 97 15.68 -0.33 13.70
C THR A 97 14.60 -1.16 14.39
N TYR A 98 13.32 -0.82 14.24
CA TYR A 98 12.26 -1.76 14.59
C TYR A 98 12.36 -2.91 13.60
N LYS A 99 13.10 -3.96 13.99
CA LYS A 99 12.99 -5.27 13.37
C LYS A 99 11.66 -5.83 13.87
N PRO A 100 10.58 -5.81 13.07
CA PRO A 100 9.34 -6.44 13.49
C PRO A 100 9.67 -7.86 13.92
N VAL A 101 9.22 -8.23 15.11
CA VAL A 101 9.33 -9.61 15.58
C VAL A 101 8.22 -10.38 14.87
N PHE A 102 8.41 -10.61 13.57
CA PHE A 102 7.65 -11.63 12.87
C PHE A 102 8.07 -12.99 13.42
N PRO A 103 7.17 -13.98 13.37
CA PRO A 103 7.55 -15.32 13.74
C PRO A 103 8.78 -15.77 12.96
N ARG A 104 9.72 -16.39 13.67
CA ARG A 104 10.96 -16.88 13.07
C ARG A 104 10.67 -18.11 12.20
N PRO A 105 11.54 -18.43 11.24
CA PRO A 105 11.48 -19.71 10.57
C PRO A 105 11.39 -20.87 11.57
N GLY A 106 10.47 -21.80 11.32
CA GLY A 106 10.16 -22.91 12.21
C GLY A 106 8.99 -22.64 13.18
N HIS A 107 8.44 -21.43 13.20
CA HIS A 107 7.18 -21.17 13.89
C HIS A 107 5.99 -21.76 13.12
N PHE A 108 5.00 -22.25 13.85
CA PHE A 108 3.69 -22.57 13.29
C PHE A 108 2.58 -22.23 14.28
N GLU A 109 1.41 -21.92 13.74
CA GLU A 109 0.23 -21.69 14.54
C GLU A 109 -1.05 -21.97 13.76
N ARG A 110 -2.15 -22.05 14.50
CA ARG A 110 -3.46 -22.26 13.92
C ARG A 110 -3.91 -21.04 13.11
N CYS A 111 -4.23 -21.25 11.83
CA CYS A 111 -4.95 -20.25 11.06
C CYS A 111 -6.37 -20.12 11.63
N LYS A 112 -6.76 -18.90 12.00
CA LYS A 112 -8.09 -18.59 12.55
C LYS A 112 -9.14 -18.38 11.46
N LYS A 113 -8.71 -18.27 10.20
CA LYS A 113 -9.57 -18.03 9.04
C LYS A 113 -9.96 -19.36 8.40
N ARG A 114 -11.10 -19.40 7.70
CA ARG A 114 -11.47 -20.47 6.79
C ARG A 114 -10.55 -20.44 5.58
N ILE A 115 -9.92 -21.55 5.25
CA ILE A 115 -9.05 -21.67 4.08
C ILE A 115 -9.65 -22.67 3.11
N ARG A 116 -9.69 -22.27 1.84
CA ARG A 116 -10.19 -23.07 0.73
C ARG A 116 -9.15 -23.16 -0.37
N GLY A 117 -9.07 -24.32 -1.01
CA GLY A 117 -8.26 -24.54 -2.19
C GLY A 117 -9.08 -25.18 -3.28
N SER A 118 -9.07 -24.58 -4.47
CA SER A 118 -9.66 -25.13 -5.68
C SER A 118 -8.62 -25.31 -6.77
N TYR A 119 -8.96 -26.13 -7.76
CA TYR A 119 -8.20 -26.28 -9.00
C TYR A 119 -9.18 -26.28 -10.17
N LYS A 120 -8.98 -25.37 -11.13
CA LYS A 120 -9.90 -25.16 -12.26
C LYS A 120 -11.35 -24.95 -11.78
N GLY A 121 -11.53 -24.17 -10.71
CA GLY A 121 -12.83 -23.91 -10.08
C GLY A 121 -13.44 -25.07 -9.27
N ILE A 122 -12.80 -26.24 -9.20
CA ILE A 122 -13.29 -27.38 -8.42
C ILE A 122 -12.67 -27.33 -7.01
N LEU A 123 -13.52 -27.29 -5.98
CA LEU A 123 -13.10 -27.21 -4.57
C LEU A 123 -12.49 -28.55 -4.11
N LEU A 124 -11.24 -28.53 -3.64
CA LEU A 124 -10.49 -29.72 -3.21
C LEU A 124 -10.50 -29.90 -1.70
N PHE A 125 -10.53 -28.81 -0.94
CA PHE A 125 -10.68 -28.80 0.52
C PHE A 125 -11.31 -27.49 0.99
N ASP A 126 -11.92 -27.57 2.17
CA ASP A 126 -12.50 -26.44 2.89
C ASP A 126 -12.27 -26.65 4.39
N THR A 127 -11.52 -25.76 5.03
CA THR A 127 -11.00 -26.04 6.36
C THR A 127 -10.88 -24.80 7.24
N TYR A 128 -11.36 -24.91 8.47
CA TYR A 128 -11.01 -23.99 9.58
C TYR A 128 -9.76 -24.47 10.34
N HIS A 129 -9.10 -25.51 9.82
CA HIS A 129 -8.03 -26.25 10.47
C HIS A 129 -6.65 -26.16 9.82
N ALA A 130 -6.48 -25.24 8.87
CA ALA A 130 -5.18 -24.92 8.31
C ALA A 130 -4.22 -24.40 9.40
N LEU A 131 -2.92 -24.67 9.22
CA LEU A 131 -1.85 -24.05 10.00
C LEU A 131 -1.13 -23.03 9.13
N TYR A 132 -0.79 -21.89 9.72
CA TYR A 132 0.31 -21.07 9.21
C TYR A 132 1.63 -21.71 9.63
N VAL A 133 2.56 -21.86 8.71
CA VAL A 133 3.93 -22.35 8.96
C VAL A 133 4.92 -21.39 8.32
N TRP A 134 5.84 -20.85 9.10
CA TRP A 134 6.89 -19.94 8.62
C TRP A 134 8.10 -20.77 8.17
N GLU A 135 8.13 -21.08 6.88
CA GLU A 135 9.28 -21.72 6.22
C GLU A 135 10.41 -20.70 5.93
N ASN A 136 10.10 -19.40 6.06
CA ASN A 136 11.04 -18.29 5.93
C ASN A 136 10.65 -17.14 6.89
N ALA A 137 11.43 -16.05 6.89
CA ALA A 137 11.25 -14.92 7.81
C ALA A 137 10.24 -13.85 7.34
N TYR A 138 9.59 -14.04 6.19
CA TYR A 138 8.87 -12.97 5.48
C TYR A 138 7.35 -13.18 5.39
N PHE A 139 6.93 -14.43 5.24
CA PHE A 139 5.53 -14.82 5.15
C PHE A 139 5.33 -16.29 5.52
N PRO A 140 4.15 -16.65 6.07
CA PRO A 140 3.80 -18.04 6.30
C PRO A 140 3.35 -18.72 5.02
N THR A 141 3.20 -20.03 5.10
CA THR A 141 2.44 -20.82 4.15
C THR A 141 1.39 -21.69 4.85
N PHE A 142 0.50 -22.34 4.09
CA PHE A 142 -0.51 -23.22 4.65
C PHE A 142 -0.09 -24.69 4.65
N TYR A 143 -0.39 -25.34 5.77
CA TYR A 143 -0.46 -26.79 5.90
C TYR A 143 -1.92 -27.17 6.15
N ILE A 144 -2.43 -28.12 5.38
CA ILE A 144 -3.84 -28.51 5.37
C ILE A 144 -3.99 -29.90 5.99
N PRO A 145 -4.93 -30.13 6.93
CA PRO A 145 -5.15 -31.47 7.48
C PRO A 145 -5.50 -32.45 6.35
N ARG A 146 -4.81 -33.59 6.31
CA ARG A 146 -5.02 -34.63 5.29
C ARG A 146 -6.47 -35.06 5.17
N ARG A 147 -7.15 -35.20 6.31
CA ARG A 147 -8.56 -35.61 6.39
C ARG A 147 -9.58 -34.58 5.86
N HIS A 148 -9.16 -33.37 5.49
CA HIS A 148 -10.06 -32.31 5.00
C HIS A 148 -10.06 -32.18 3.47
N PHE A 149 -9.23 -32.97 2.78
CA PHE A 149 -9.36 -33.13 1.33
C PHE A 149 -10.60 -33.96 1.03
N PHE A 150 -11.43 -33.50 0.08
CA PHE A 150 -12.66 -34.17 -0.26
C PHE A 150 -12.40 -35.40 -1.13
N GLU A 151 -13.18 -36.46 -0.91
CA GLU A 151 -13.31 -37.54 -1.90
C GLU A 151 -14.19 -37.05 -3.08
N PRO A 152 -13.93 -37.44 -4.34
CA PRO A 152 -12.95 -38.42 -4.81
C PRO A 152 -11.65 -37.76 -5.29
N PHE A 153 -11.08 -36.81 -4.53
CA PHE A 153 -9.82 -36.14 -4.85
C PHE A 153 -8.70 -36.73 -3.97
N PRO A 154 -8.29 -37.98 -4.23
CA PRO A 154 -7.40 -38.66 -3.32
C PRO A 154 -6.02 -38.04 -3.35
N LEU A 155 -5.40 -38.07 -2.17
CA LEU A 155 -3.95 -38.06 -2.08
C LEU A 155 -3.48 -39.47 -2.42
N LEU A 156 -2.77 -39.63 -3.53
CA LEU A 156 -2.27 -40.92 -4.03
C LEU A 156 -0.75 -40.98 -3.93
N ARG A 157 -0.22 -42.19 -3.77
CA ARG A 157 1.23 -42.41 -3.84
C ARG A 157 1.69 -42.28 -5.30
N SER A 158 2.64 -41.38 -5.54
CA SER A 158 3.37 -41.23 -6.79
C SER A 158 4.37 -42.37 -6.96
N ARG A 159 4.57 -42.81 -8.22
CA ARG A 159 5.64 -43.75 -8.58
C ARG A 159 6.95 -43.05 -8.92
N ASP A 160 6.92 -41.73 -9.07
CA ASP A 160 8.05 -40.93 -9.49
C ASP A 160 8.76 -40.26 -8.31
N LYS A 161 10.07 -40.04 -8.44
CA LYS A 161 10.81 -39.29 -7.43
C LYS A 161 10.21 -37.90 -7.21
N PRO A 162 10.15 -37.43 -5.95
CA PRO A 162 9.65 -36.09 -5.66
C PRO A 162 10.54 -35.02 -6.30
N ARG A 163 9.95 -33.92 -6.75
CA ARG A 163 10.68 -32.67 -7.02
C ARG A 163 10.17 -31.62 -6.03
N PHE A 164 10.67 -31.68 -4.80
CA PHE A 164 10.50 -30.63 -3.80
C PHE A 164 11.79 -29.80 -3.70
N ASP A 165 11.71 -28.62 -3.08
CA ASP A 165 12.92 -27.92 -2.66
C ASP A 165 13.66 -28.85 -1.68
N GLU A 166 14.84 -29.32 -2.08
CA GLU A 166 15.67 -30.24 -1.30
C GLU A 166 16.02 -29.66 0.08
N ARG A 167 15.89 -28.35 0.27
CA ARG A 167 16.12 -27.65 1.54
C ARG A 167 14.97 -27.78 2.52
N LEU A 168 13.74 -28.08 2.07
CA LEU A 168 12.56 -28.04 2.92
C LEU A 168 12.50 -29.21 3.92
N VAL A 169 12.87 -30.43 3.52
CA VAL A 169 12.89 -31.56 4.46
C VAL A 169 13.93 -31.35 5.57
N PRO A 170 15.20 -31.03 5.26
CA PRO A 170 16.17 -30.67 6.30
C PRO A 170 15.69 -29.53 7.20
N PHE A 171 15.01 -28.52 6.64
CA PHE A 171 14.41 -27.45 7.43
C PHE A 171 13.36 -27.97 8.42
N LEU A 172 12.38 -28.75 7.96
CA LEU A 172 11.31 -29.27 8.83
C LEU A 172 11.87 -30.16 9.95
N LEU A 173 12.84 -31.01 9.63
CA LEU A 173 13.51 -31.86 10.63
C LEU A 173 14.34 -31.00 11.61
N GLY A 174 15.13 -30.05 11.10
CA GLY A 174 16.00 -29.18 11.89
C GLY A 174 15.24 -28.25 12.84
N HIS A 175 14.03 -27.83 12.47
CA HIS A 175 13.14 -27.03 13.31
C HIS A 175 12.16 -27.87 14.15
N ASN A 176 12.33 -29.20 14.17
CA ASN A 176 11.48 -30.14 14.91
C ASN A 176 9.99 -30.02 14.56
N LEU A 177 9.67 -29.69 13.31
CA LEU A 177 8.30 -29.61 12.80
C LEU A 177 7.79 -30.98 12.35
N ALA A 178 8.71 -31.82 11.87
CA ALA A 178 8.46 -33.19 11.46
C ALA A 178 9.61 -34.10 11.92
N THR A 179 9.33 -35.40 12.01
CA THR A 179 10.32 -36.47 12.18
C THR A 179 10.28 -37.41 10.98
N VAL A 180 9.09 -37.65 10.42
CA VAL A 180 8.91 -38.45 9.21
C VAL A 180 8.10 -37.65 8.20
N VAL A 181 8.66 -37.52 7.00
CA VAL A 181 8.08 -36.77 5.88
C VAL A 181 8.03 -37.68 4.66
N GLU A 182 6.85 -37.77 4.06
CA GLU A 182 6.65 -38.51 2.81
C GLU A 182 6.46 -37.53 1.65
N LEU A 183 7.25 -37.73 0.60
CA LEU A 183 7.33 -36.81 -0.55
C LEU A 183 6.76 -37.41 -1.84
N ASP A 184 6.40 -38.69 -1.80
CA ASP A 184 5.85 -39.47 -2.89
C ASP A 184 4.32 -39.42 -2.91
N TRP A 185 3.71 -38.27 -2.54
CA TRP A 185 2.26 -38.08 -2.63
C TRP A 185 1.89 -37.08 -3.71
N GLU A 186 0.74 -37.31 -4.33
CA GLU A 186 0.14 -36.46 -5.36
C GLU A 186 -1.32 -36.17 -5.02
N LEU A 187 -1.73 -34.93 -5.20
CA LEU A 187 -3.14 -34.54 -5.19
C LEU A 187 -3.70 -34.75 -6.59
N VAL A 188 -4.70 -35.62 -6.72
CA VAL A 188 -5.23 -36.04 -8.03
C VAL A 188 -6.71 -35.68 -8.16
N LEU A 189 -7.08 -35.13 -9.32
CA LEU A 189 -8.45 -34.82 -9.69
C LEU A 189 -8.82 -35.56 -10.97
N LYS A 190 -9.74 -36.54 -10.90
CA LYS A 190 -10.25 -37.28 -12.08
C LYS A 190 -9.13 -37.78 -13.01
N ASN A 191 -8.08 -38.36 -12.44
CA ASN A 191 -6.86 -38.87 -13.12
C ASN A 191 -5.86 -37.82 -13.60
N GLU A 192 -6.10 -36.53 -13.35
CA GLU A 192 -5.11 -35.47 -13.54
C GLU A 192 -4.33 -35.24 -12.24
N VAL A 193 -3.00 -35.31 -12.30
CA VAL A 193 -2.15 -34.91 -11.18
C VAL A 193 -2.19 -33.38 -11.08
N VAL A 194 -2.82 -32.86 -10.04
CA VAL A 194 -2.91 -31.41 -9.76
C VAL A 194 -1.54 -30.89 -9.35
N THR A 195 -0.94 -31.54 -8.35
CA THR A 195 0.40 -31.20 -7.85
C THR A 195 0.94 -32.32 -6.97
N LYS A 196 2.27 -32.38 -6.84
CA LYS A 196 2.92 -33.18 -5.79
C LYS A 196 2.72 -32.50 -4.45
N VAL A 197 2.55 -33.30 -3.39
CA VAL A 197 2.33 -32.81 -2.03
C VAL A 197 3.24 -33.54 -1.06
N MET A 198 3.56 -32.87 0.03
CA MET A 198 4.37 -33.43 1.10
C MET A 198 3.45 -33.75 2.29
N CYS A 199 3.51 -34.98 2.77
CA CYS A 199 2.73 -35.44 3.91
C CYS A 199 3.63 -35.57 5.13
N ILE A 200 3.22 -34.95 6.24
CA ILE A 200 3.90 -35.12 7.52
C ILE A 200 3.27 -36.30 8.25
N VAL A 201 4.03 -37.37 8.41
CA VAL A 201 3.55 -38.63 9.02
C VAL A 201 3.82 -38.68 10.51
N GLU A 202 4.95 -38.10 10.95
CA GLU A 202 5.29 -38.03 12.37
C GLU A 202 5.89 -36.65 12.70
N GLY A 203 5.64 -36.19 13.92
CA GLY A 203 6.18 -34.94 14.46
C GLY A 203 5.08 -33.92 14.79
N ARG A 204 5.48 -32.66 15.00
CA ARG A 204 4.55 -31.61 15.48
C ARG A 204 3.47 -31.23 14.48
N LEU A 205 3.70 -31.47 13.20
CA LEU A 205 2.74 -31.24 12.12
C LEU A 205 2.10 -32.54 11.60
N GLU A 206 2.11 -33.63 12.38
CA GLU A 206 1.53 -34.92 11.99
C GLU A 206 0.11 -34.80 11.42
N GLY A 207 -0.14 -35.53 10.33
CA GLY A 207 -1.44 -35.56 9.65
C GLY A 207 -1.73 -34.33 8.78
N TYR A 208 -0.78 -33.41 8.65
CA TYR A 208 -0.88 -32.27 7.74
C TYR A 208 -0.18 -32.50 6.40
N VAL A 209 -0.68 -31.82 5.38
CA VAL A 209 -0.22 -31.87 4.00
C VAL A 209 0.23 -30.47 3.57
N ARG A 210 1.46 -30.38 3.07
CA ARG A 210 2.00 -29.18 2.44
C ARG A 210 1.76 -29.26 0.93
N VAL A 211 0.93 -28.34 0.45
CA VAL A 211 0.63 -28.18 -0.98
C VAL A 211 1.37 -26.97 -1.51
N PHE A 212 2.00 -27.11 -2.68
CA PHE A 212 2.63 -25.96 -3.33
C PHE A 212 1.61 -24.89 -3.71
N PHE A 213 1.83 -23.69 -3.19
CA PHE A 213 0.83 -22.63 -3.27
C PHE A 213 0.44 -22.28 -4.72
N LYS A 214 1.41 -22.20 -5.62
CA LYS A 214 1.21 -21.82 -7.04
C LYS A 214 0.28 -22.74 -7.85
N HIS A 215 -0.02 -23.95 -7.36
CA HIS A 215 -0.79 -24.93 -8.12
C HIS A 215 -2.30 -24.87 -7.85
N LEU A 216 -2.73 -24.15 -6.80
CA LEU A 216 -4.14 -24.04 -6.46
C LEU A 216 -4.60 -22.58 -6.50
N GLU A 217 -5.90 -22.42 -6.69
CA GLU A 217 -6.64 -21.20 -6.41
C GLU A 217 -6.97 -21.19 -4.90
N TRP A 218 -6.35 -20.28 -4.15
CA TRP A 218 -6.53 -20.20 -2.71
C TRP A 218 -7.49 -19.08 -2.33
N LYS A 219 -8.32 -19.35 -1.31
CA LYS A 219 -9.14 -18.32 -0.67
C LYS A 219 -8.96 -18.33 0.85
N GLU A 220 -8.89 -17.13 1.42
CA GLU A 220 -9.12 -16.88 2.84
C GLU A 220 -10.56 -16.37 2.98
N GLU A 221 -11.39 -17.07 3.75
CA GLU A 221 -12.84 -16.92 3.70
C GLU A 221 -13.35 -17.07 2.25
N ASP A 222 -13.74 -15.96 1.61
CA ASP A 222 -14.13 -15.90 0.20
C ASP A 222 -13.20 -15.04 -0.66
N ASP A 223 -12.23 -14.37 -0.03
CA ASP A 223 -11.26 -13.50 -0.68
C ASP A 223 -10.13 -14.31 -1.29
N GLN A 224 -9.80 -14.01 -2.54
CA GLN A 224 -8.70 -14.67 -3.23
C GLN A 224 -7.37 -14.29 -2.59
N ILE A 225 -6.57 -15.30 -2.26
CA ILE A 225 -5.19 -15.10 -1.83
C ILE A 225 -4.31 -15.10 -3.08
N VAL A 226 -3.56 -14.03 -3.25
CA VAL A 226 -2.65 -13.87 -4.38
C VAL A 226 -1.21 -14.08 -3.91
N SER A 227 -0.43 -14.85 -4.67
CA SER A 227 0.98 -15.18 -4.40
C SER A 227 1.22 -16.10 -3.19
N TYR A 228 0.92 -15.67 -1.96
CA TYR A 228 1.11 -16.45 -0.73
C TYR A 228 0.24 -15.91 0.42
N PRO A 229 0.05 -16.69 1.50
CA PRO A 229 -0.75 -16.25 2.65
C PRO A 229 -0.22 -14.96 3.28
N LYS A 230 -1.12 -14.04 3.61
CA LYS A 230 -0.78 -12.85 4.41
C LYS A 230 -0.37 -13.31 5.82
N ASP A 231 0.75 -12.77 6.29
CA ASP A 231 1.22 -12.93 7.66
C ASP A 231 0.25 -12.20 8.61
N PRO A 232 -0.37 -12.89 9.58
CA PRO A 232 -1.33 -12.28 10.50
C PRO A 232 -0.72 -11.19 11.39
N TYR A 233 0.60 -11.13 11.52
CA TYR A 233 1.32 -10.12 12.30
C TYR A 233 1.78 -8.92 11.44
N LYS A 234 1.72 -9.02 10.11
CA LYS A 234 2.04 -7.91 9.23
C LYS A 234 0.83 -7.01 9.08
N ARG A 235 1.01 -5.76 9.51
CA ARG A 235 0.02 -4.68 9.41
C ARG A 235 0.46 -3.65 8.39
N ILE A 236 -0.51 -3.19 7.60
CA ILE A 236 -0.37 -2.03 6.71
C ILE A 236 -1.44 -1.02 7.10
N ASP A 237 -1.03 0.21 7.36
CA ASP A 237 -1.92 1.33 7.59
C ASP A 237 -1.77 2.34 6.45
N VAL A 238 -2.90 2.84 5.95
CA VAL A 238 -2.94 3.85 4.88
C VAL A 238 -3.72 5.07 5.36
N HIS A 239 -3.13 6.25 5.20
CA HIS A 239 -3.73 7.50 5.67
C HIS A 239 -3.55 8.61 4.65
N ASN A 240 -4.61 9.42 4.47
CA ASN A 240 -4.46 10.70 3.80
C ASN A 240 -3.53 11.60 4.63
N SER A 241 -2.69 12.36 3.93
CA SER A 241 -1.71 13.25 4.52
C SER A 241 -1.64 14.52 3.69
N ILE A 242 -1.75 15.66 4.35
CA ILE A 242 -1.56 16.99 3.75
C ILE A 242 -0.10 17.47 3.81
N ARG A 243 0.81 16.61 4.30
CA ARG A 243 2.22 16.95 4.37
C ARG A 243 2.77 17.21 2.98
N THR A 244 3.51 18.30 2.83
CA THR A 244 4.30 18.59 1.64
C THR A 244 5.45 17.60 1.54
N ILE A 245 5.46 16.83 0.46
CA ILE A 245 6.52 15.90 0.12
C ILE A 245 7.22 16.39 -1.15
N GLN A 246 8.54 16.41 -1.15
CA GLN A 246 9.36 16.72 -2.31
C GLN A 246 10.27 15.54 -2.63
N ILE A 247 10.36 15.19 -3.91
CA ILE A 247 11.30 14.17 -4.41
C ILE A 247 12.20 14.78 -5.48
N GLN A 248 13.45 14.36 -5.51
CA GLN A 248 14.42 14.79 -6.52
C GLN A 248 14.71 13.65 -7.50
N ILE A 249 14.54 13.90 -8.79
CA ILE A 249 14.88 12.97 -9.88
C ILE A 249 15.81 13.69 -10.85
N GLY A 250 17.08 13.29 -10.89
CA GLY A 250 18.11 14.08 -11.59
C GLY A 250 18.16 15.51 -11.06
N TYR A 251 17.97 16.49 -11.94
CA TYR A 251 17.91 17.91 -11.57
C TYR A 251 16.49 18.44 -11.31
N THR A 252 15.46 17.61 -11.52
CA THR A 252 14.06 18.01 -11.33
C THR A 252 13.55 17.69 -9.92
N THR A 253 12.96 18.69 -9.28
CA THR A 253 12.20 18.51 -8.03
C THR A 253 10.71 18.39 -8.35
N LEU A 254 10.07 17.32 -7.89
CA LEU A 254 8.62 17.17 -7.87
C LEU A 254 8.09 17.38 -6.46
N GLN A 255 6.92 18.00 -6.32
CA GLN A 255 6.33 18.30 -5.02
C GLN A 255 4.82 18.09 -5.04
N SER A 256 4.28 17.51 -3.96
CA SER A 256 2.83 17.36 -3.75
C SER A 256 2.48 17.46 -2.26
N ASP A 257 1.27 17.93 -1.97
CA ASP A 257 0.60 17.86 -0.66
C ASP A 257 -0.67 16.98 -0.69
N GLN A 258 -0.96 16.35 -1.84
CA GLN A 258 -2.09 15.43 -2.04
C GLN A 258 -1.63 13.99 -1.94
N VAL A 259 -1.26 13.58 -0.73
CA VAL A 259 -0.51 12.34 -0.50
C VAL A 259 -1.30 11.35 0.35
N VAL A 260 -1.20 10.07 0.01
CA VAL A 260 -1.51 8.97 0.93
C VAL A 260 -0.19 8.41 1.45
N VAL A 261 -0.02 8.38 2.77
CA VAL A 261 1.09 7.67 3.41
C VAL A 261 0.68 6.24 3.67
N LEU A 262 1.54 5.30 3.26
CA LEU A 262 1.45 3.89 3.59
C LEU A 262 2.53 3.56 4.62
N LEU A 263 2.12 3.01 5.75
CA LEU A 263 2.96 2.57 6.84
C LEU A 263 2.89 1.05 6.91
N GLN A 264 4.03 0.39 6.81
CA GLN A 264 4.12 -1.06 6.90
C GLN A 264 5.16 -1.41 7.96
N ASN A 265 4.80 -2.28 8.90
CA ASN A 265 5.70 -2.68 9.99
C ASN A 265 7.04 -3.20 9.44
N GLY A 266 8.14 -2.58 9.89
CA GLY A 266 9.51 -2.92 9.47
C GLY A 266 9.98 -2.29 8.16
N TYR A 267 9.24 -1.33 7.60
CA TYR A 267 9.60 -0.65 6.37
C TYR A 267 9.48 0.87 6.51
N PRO A 268 10.33 1.65 5.82
CA PRO A 268 10.14 3.09 5.71
C PRO A 268 8.77 3.44 5.12
N PRO A 269 8.15 4.57 5.52
CA PRO A 269 6.91 5.05 4.93
C PRO A 269 7.00 5.18 3.41
N ARG A 270 5.94 4.78 2.71
CA ARG A 270 5.76 5.03 1.28
C ARG A 270 4.75 6.14 1.07
N PHE A 271 4.97 6.95 0.04
CA PHE A 271 4.12 8.09 -0.29
C PHE A 271 3.51 7.89 -1.67
N TYR A 272 2.18 7.93 -1.72
CA TYR A 272 1.37 7.73 -2.91
C TYR A 272 0.70 9.05 -3.30
N PHE A 273 1.08 9.56 -4.47
CA PHE A 273 0.72 10.87 -4.97
C PHE A 273 -0.44 10.79 -5.97
N THR A 274 -1.29 11.81 -6.03
CA THR A 274 -2.17 11.97 -7.19
C THR A 274 -1.38 12.50 -8.39
N MET A 275 -2.05 12.70 -9.52
CA MET A 275 -1.44 13.30 -10.72
C MET A 275 -0.89 14.72 -10.51
N ASP A 276 -1.22 15.38 -9.39
CA ASP A 276 -0.71 16.70 -9.04
C ASP A 276 0.82 16.76 -8.89
N ILE A 277 1.47 15.64 -8.53
CA ILE A 277 2.93 15.55 -8.42
C ILE A 277 3.65 15.85 -9.74
N PHE A 278 2.98 15.65 -10.88
CA PHE A 278 3.49 15.95 -12.22
C PHE A 278 3.06 17.33 -12.72
N LYS A 279 2.26 18.07 -11.95
CA LYS A 279 1.80 19.41 -12.35
C LYS A 279 2.76 20.48 -11.85
N LEU A 280 2.94 21.49 -12.68
CA LEU A 280 3.59 22.72 -12.27
C LEU A 280 2.76 23.47 -11.23
N LYS A 281 3.42 24.00 -10.20
CA LYS A 281 2.77 24.97 -9.30
C LYS A 281 2.36 26.21 -10.09
N LYS A 282 1.14 26.70 -9.82
CA LYS A 282 0.61 27.95 -10.39
C LYS A 282 1.65 29.07 -10.23
N GLY A 283 2.04 29.69 -11.35
CA GLY A 283 3.01 30.81 -11.38
C GLY A 283 4.42 30.46 -11.87
N ALA A 284 4.76 29.18 -12.07
CA ALA A 284 6.02 28.79 -12.71
C ALA A 284 5.99 29.12 -14.22
N ARG A 285 6.92 29.96 -14.69
CA ARG A 285 6.93 30.49 -16.07
C ARG A 285 7.28 29.46 -17.15
N LYS A 286 7.81 28.29 -16.78
CA LYS A 286 8.02 27.06 -17.58
C LYS A 286 8.54 25.98 -16.62
N GLY A 287 7.91 24.82 -16.59
CA GLY A 287 8.44 23.64 -15.90
C GLY A 287 9.13 22.68 -16.84
N PRO A 288 9.81 21.66 -16.30
CA PRO A 288 10.30 20.57 -17.13
C PRO A 288 9.11 19.89 -17.81
N SER A 289 9.31 19.44 -19.05
CA SER A 289 8.35 18.54 -19.70
C SER A 289 8.36 17.21 -18.95
N LEU A 290 7.18 16.79 -18.47
CA LEU A 290 6.99 15.55 -17.72
C LEU A 290 5.97 14.68 -18.43
N VAL A 291 6.36 13.47 -18.83
CA VAL A 291 5.46 12.50 -19.47
C VAL A 291 5.61 11.14 -18.81
N THR A 292 4.48 10.56 -18.38
CA THR A 292 4.46 9.20 -17.82
C THR A 292 4.07 8.19 -18.87
N HIS A 293 4.78 7.07 -18.94
CA HIS A 293 4.47 5.96 -19.84
C HIS A 293 4.35 4.67 -19.03
N LYS A 294 3.42 3.78 -19.41
CA LYS A 294 3.42 2.41 -18.85
C LYS A 294 4.73 1.73 -19.24
N SER A 295 5.40 1.08 -18.29
CA SER A 295 6.64 0.34 -18.60
C SER A 295 6.40 -1.09 -19.08
N GLY A 296 5.19 -1.62 -18.85
CA GLY A 296 4.84 -3.02 -19.10
C GLY A 296 5.27 -3.98 -17.97
N LYS A 297 6.14 -3.54 -17.05
CA LYS A 297 6.53 -4.33 -15.88
C LYS A 297 5.40 -4.33 -14.84
N LYS A 298 5.08 -5.52 -14.33
CA LYS A 298 4.12 -5.73 -13.25
C LYS A 298 4.76 -6.52 -12.10
N ALA A 299 4.28 -6.32 -10.89
CA ALA A 299 4.65 -7.11 -9.72
C ALA A 299 3.45 -7.28 -8.80
N VAL A 300 3.35 -8.43 -8.15
CA VAL A 300 2.17 -8.81 -7.37
C VAL A 300 2.52 -8.93 -5.90
N CYS A 301 1.81 -8.20 -5.06
CA CYS A 301 1.95 -8.22 -3.61
C CYS A 301 0.67 -8.79 -2.96
N PRO A 302 0.75 -9.79 -2.06
CA PRO A 302 -0.44 -10.33 -1.38
C PRO A 302 -1.21 -9.30 -0.56
N TYR A 303 -0.53 -8.25 -0.12
CA TYR A 303 -1.13 -7.23 0.74
C TYR A 303 -1.68 -6.04 -0.06
N LYS A 304 -1.06 -5.70 -1.19
CA LYS A 304 -1.37 -4.46 -1.92
C LYS A 304 -2.06 -4.69 -3.26
N GLY A 305 -1.97 -5.89 -3.83
CA GLY A 305 -2.47 -6.22 -5.16
C GLY A 305 -1.38 -6.16 -6.24
N GLU A 306 -1.79 -5.96 -7.49
CA GLU A 306 -0.89 -5.86 -8.65
C GLU A 306 -0.42 -4.42 -8.86
N ALA A 307 0.89 -4.22 -8.80
CA ALA A 307 1.56 -2.96 -9.11
C ALA A 307 1.91 -2.91 -10.60
N GLU A 308 1.52 -1.82 -11.28
CA GLU A 308 1.95 -1.49 -12.63
C GLU A 308 3.07 -0.44 -12.56
N TYR A 309 4.24 -0.78 -13.07
CA TYR A 309 5.36 0.17 -13.13
C TYR A 309 5.18 1.19 -14.27
N PHE A 310 5.73 2.38 -14.06
CA PHE A 310 5.76 3.44 -15.07
C PHE A 310 7.18 3.97 -15.30
N ASN A 311 7.40 4.45 -16.52
CA ASN A 311 8.56 5.25 -16.89
C ASN A 311 8.17 6.73 -16.78
N LEU A 312 9.12 7.58 -16.41
CA LEU A 312 8.95 9.04 -16.43
C LEU A 312 9.97 9.65 -17.37
N GLU A 313 9.50 10.36 -18.39
CA GLU A 313 10.33 11.22 -19.22
C GLU A 313 10.39 12.62 -18.60
N ILE A 314 11.61 13.12 -18.38
CA ILE A 314 11.90 14.46 -17.88
C ILE A 314 12.82 15.12 -18.89
N GLU A 315 12.32 16.15 -19.59
CA GLU A 315 13.10 16.90 -20.59
C GLU A 315 13.81 16.00 -21.62
N GLY A 316 13.10 14.98 -22.13
CA GLY A 316 13.63 14.02 -23.11
C GLY A 316 14.46 12.86 -22.52
N LYS A 317 14.80 12.91 -21.23
CA LYS A 317 15.47 11.79 -20.54
C LYS A 317 14.45 10.86 -19.88
N VAL A 318 14.50 9.58 -20.25
CA VAL A 318 13.61 8.55 -19.70
C VAL A 318 14.21 7.90 -18.44
N TRP A 319 13.43 7.88 -17.37
CA TRP A 319 13.69 7.15 -16.13
C TRP A 319 12.83 5.89 -16.11
N VAL A 320 13.47 4.73 -16.34
CA VAL A 320 12.79 3.45 -16.54
C VAL A 320 12.36 2.83 -15.20
N ASN A 321 11.11 2.36 -15.11
CA ASN A 321 10.54 1.75 -13.91
C ASN A 321 10.72 2.62 -12.64
N ILE A 322 10.67 3.95 -12.80
CA ILE A 322 10.97 4.93 -11.75
C ILE A 322 10.02 4.83 -10.55
N GLY A 323 8.85 4.23 -10.76
CA GLY A 323 7.80 4.06 -9.77
C GLY A 323 6.73 3.09 -10.23
N TRP A 324 5.67 2.98 -9.44
CA TRP A 324 4.51 2.12 -9.71
C TRP A 324 3.19 2.76 -9.29
N CYS A 325 2.10 2.16 -9.74
CA CYS A 325 0.72 2.50 -9.43
C CYS A 325 -0.09 1.22 -9.18
N TYR A 326 -1.13 1.32 -8.36
CA TYR A 326 -2.10 0.25 -8.17
C TYR A 326 -3.44 0.65 -8.79
N THR A 327 -3.80 0.04 -9.91
CA THR A 327 -5.09 0.28 -10.57
C THR A 327 -6.21 -0.52 -9.92
N ASN A 328 -5.90 -1.68 -9.37
CA ASN A 328 -6.83 -2.52 -8.61
C ASN A 328 -6.17 -3.01 -7.31
N PRO A 329 -5.94 -2.11 -6.33
CA PRO A 329 -5.36 -2.53 -5.05
C PRO A 329 -6.34 -3.39 -4.25
N ASN A 330 -5.79 -4.15 -3.30
CA ASN A 330 -6.62 -4.87 -2.34
C ASN A 330 -7.47 -3.91 -1.50
N PRO A 331 -8.66 -4.34 -1.01
CA PRO A 331 -9.58 -3.49 -0.25
C PRO A 331 -8.93 -2.79 0.95
N GLU A 332 -8.02 -3.46 1.66
CA GLU A 332 -7.38 -2.93 2.88
C GLU A 332 -6.49 -1.71 2.61
N VAL A 333 -6.01 -1.55 1.37
CA VAL A 333 -5.16 -0.42 0.96
C VAL A 333 -5.78 0.42 -0.16
N PHE A 334 -7.10 0.37 -0.33
CA PHE A 334 -7.81 1.02 -1.44
C PHE A 334 -7.48 2.52 -1.61
N LEU A 335 -7.08 3.23 -0.55
CA LEU A 335 -6.66 4.63 -0.63
C LEU A 335 -5.48 4.89 -1.58
N ILE A 336 -4.65 3.87 -1.88
CA ILE A 336 -3.53 4.00 -2.84
C ILE A 336 -3.96 3.79 -4.30
N LYS A 337 -5.25 3.54 -4.56
CA LYS A 337 -5.77 3.33 -5.91
C LYS A 337 -5.47 4.52 -6.81
N ASP A 338 -4.94 4.22 -8.01
CA ASP A 338 -4.61 5.18 -9.07
C ASP A 338 -3.64 6.29 -8.61
N ARG A 339 -2.81 6.01 -7.59
CA ARG A 339 -1.76 6.90 -7.08
C ARG A 339 -0.37 6.40 -7.42
N TYR A 340 0.55 7.34 -7.57
CA TYR A 340 1.92 7.12 -8.00
C TYR A 340 2.84 7.04 -6.79
N CYS A 341 3.66 6.00 -6.70
CA CYS A 341 4.75 5.91 -5.74
C CYS A 341 6.08 5.78 -6.49
N PHE A 342 7.14 6.37 -5.95
CA PHE A 342 8.46 6.39 -6.57
C PHE A 342 9.42 5.42 -5.85
N SER A 343 10.31 4.79 -6.61
CA SER A 343 11.35 3.94 -6.02
C SER A 343 12.39 4.80 -5.31
N ASN A 344 12.60 4.52 -4.01
CA ASN A 344 13.71 5.10 -3.25
C ASN A 344 15.08 4.80 -3.89
N ARG A 345 15.21 3.72 -4.68
CA ARG A 345 16.48 3.39 -5.35
C ARG A 345 16.84 4.34 -6.49
N GLN A 346 15.86 5.08 -7.00
CA GLN A 346 16.03 5.91 -8.20
C GLN A 346 15.86 7.41 -7.95
N ILE A 347 15.24 7.81 -6.84
CA ILE A 347 15.20 9.23 -6.43
C ILE A 347 16.50 9.61 -5.70
N ILE A 348 16.98 10.82 -5.93
CA ILE A 348 18.22 11.35 -5.32
C ILE A 348 17.96 11.78 -3.87
N SER A 349 16.78 12.33 -3.58
CA SER A 349 16.41 12.74 -2.23
C SER A 349 14.89 12.78 -2.03
N LEU A 350 14.49 12.69 -0.78
CA LEU A 350 13.12 12.83 -0.30
C LEU A 350 13.12 13.88 0.82
N LYS A 351 12.26 14.89 0.73
CA LYS A 351 12.02 15.86 1.80
C LYS A 351 10.56 15.81 2.24
N ILE A 352 10.33 15.90 3.54
CA ILE A 352 9.01 16.02 4.16
C ILE A 352 8.99 17.35 4.89
N GLU A 353 8.08 18.27 4.53
CA GLU A 353 8.02 19.62 5.10
C GLU A 353 9.39 20.34 5.04
N GLY A 354 10.10 20.18 3.92
CA GLY A 354 11.45 20.72 3.72
C GLY A 354 12.58 19.95 4.43
N ALA A 355 12.27 19.07 5.39
CA ALA A 355 13.26 18.27 6.09
C ALA A 355 13.71 17.06 5.26
N LEU A 356 15.00 17.00 4.93
CA LEU A 356 15.61 15.87 4.22
C LEU A 356 15.48 14.59 5.03
N GLN A 357 14.94 13.55 4.39
CA GLN A 357 14.79 12.23 4.97
C GLN A 357 16.00 11.37 4.63
N VAL A 358 16.52 10.65 5.62
CA VAL A 358 17.46 9.56 5.39
C VAL A 358 16.67 8.43 4.77
N GLN A 359 17.05 8.03 3.56
CA GLN A 359 16.52 6.81 2.98
C GLN A 359 17.32 5.66 3.54
N GLU A 360 16.72 4.92 4.48
CA GLU A 360 17.36 3.73 4.98
C GLU A 360 17.64 2.79 3.81
N PRO A 361 18.85 2.23 3.72
CA PRO A 361 19.13 1.18 2.75
C PRO A 361 18.08 0.09 2.96
N ILE A 362 17.38 -0.27 1.88
CA ILE A 362 16.47 -1.42 1.88
C ILE A 362 17.30 -2.58 2.44
N PRO A 363 16.85 -3.28 3.50
CA PRO A 363 17.61 -4.36 4.10
C PRO A 363 18.09 -5.25 2.98
N VAL A 364 19.42 -5.36 2.82
CA VAL A 364 20.02 -6.24 1.82
C VAL A 364 19.58 -7.63 2.24
N ASP A 365 18.60 -8.16 1.53
CA ASP A 365 18.31 -9.58 1.34
C ASP A 365 18.81 -10.43 2.50
N TYR A 366 18.17 -10.29 3.67
CA TYR A 366 18.51 -11.09 4.85
C TYR A 366 18.19 -12.55 4.52
N GLU A 367 19.16 -13.25 3.94
CA GLU A 367 19.14 -14.69 3.71
C GLU A 367 18.05 -15.17 2.74
N MET A 368 17.48 -14.27 1.93
CA MET A 368 16.53 -14.66 0.88
C MET A 368 17.23 -15.36 -0.27
N THR A 369 16.71 -16.51 -0.64
CA THR A 369 17.04 -17.18 -1.90
C THR A 369 16.64 -16.30 -3.09
N PRO A 370 17.27 -16.47 -4.27
CA PRO A 370 16.85 -15.79 -5.49
C PRO A 370 15.36 -15.98 -5.79
N GLU A 371 14.80 -17.16 -5.52
CA GLU A 371 13.37 -17.44 -5.66
C GLU A 371 12.53 -16.57 -4.71
N GLU A 372 12.91 -16.45 -3.45
CA GLU A 372 12.25 -15.57 -2.48
C GLU A 372 12.37 -14.09 -2.87
N LEU A 373 13.48 -13.66 -3.44
CA LEU A 373 13.66 -12.30 -3.96
C LEU A 373 12.74 -11.99 -5.14
N THR A 374 12.48 -12.97 -6.01
CA THR A 374 11.49 -12.79 -7.09
C THR A 374 10.06 -12.71 -6.57
N LEU A 375 9.76 -13.34 -5.44
CA LEU A 375 8.45 -13.30 -4.77
C LEU A 375 8.29 -12.08 -3.85
N PHE A 376 9.39 -11.48 -3.41
CA PHE A 376 9.45 -10.37 -2.48
C PHE A 376 10.13 -9.16 -3.11
N THR A 377 9.44 -8.51 -4.04
CA THR A 377 9.91 -7.22 -4.56
C THR A 377 9.61 -6.13 -3.54
N TYR A 378 10.62 -5.77 -2.74
CA TYR A 378 10.62 -4.72 -1.71
C TYR A 378 10.16 -3.32 -2.18
N GLU A 379 10.09 -3.11 -3.49
CA GLU A 379 9.77 -1.79 -4.02
C GLU A 379 8.28 -1.50 -3.92
N CYS A 380 7.42 -2.36 -4.46
CA CYS A 380 5.98 -2.13 -4.57
C CYS A 380 5.14 -2.66 -3.39
#